data_AF-A0AAW1LIA3-F1
#
_entry.id   AF-A0AAW1LIA3-F1
#
_cell.length_a   1.000
_cell.length_b   1.000
_cell.length_c   1.000
_cell.angle_alpha   90.00
_cell.angle_beta   90.00
_cell.angle_gamma   90.00
#
_symmetry.space_group_name_H-M   'P 1'
#
loop_
_entity.id
_entity.type
_entity.pdbx_description
1 polymer ?
#
loop_
_entity_poly.entity_id
_entity_poly.type
_entity_poly.pdbx_seq_one_letter_code
_entity_poly.pdbx_strand_id
1 'polypeptide(L)'
;MNPYELIRNSIKILAKHKVTFNHVDDKKDACSFRLVWLVHLGCLLQRCRSSRNQTGFRKDTYNEFQTEGEKHSGSSDFGFATRLRDIKENVKFRYLNSTDEYSTLPEFFNFLKTRYGLKCIYMWHAILGCWGGVLPSSEALTKYSPKLVYPIQSPGNVANVRDVAMDGIEKYGMGVIDPEKISEFYSDYHCYLASIGVDGVKVDIQNVVETIGSGYGGRVRMTAMYLNGLEEAVSKNFRNNNLICSMCHNTDSLFRFVRRLFLHKTVLLYALE
;
A
#
# COMPACT_ATOMS: atom_id res chain seq x y z
N MET A 1 -22.14 6.43 16.29
CA MET A 1 -22.11 7.04 14.94
C MET A 1 -22.42 5.96 13.91
N ASN A 2 -23.18 6.28 12.86
CA ASN A 2 -23.47 5.32 11.78
C ASN A 2 -22.17 5.04 10.99
N PRO A 3 -21.73 3.76 10.85
CA PRO A 3 -20.49 3.44 10.12
C PRO A 3 -20.52 3.91 8.65
N TYR A 4 -21.70 3.96 8.01
CA TYR A 4 -21.86 4.44 6.65
C TYR A 4 -21.65 5.96 6.52
N GLU A 5 -22.05 6.73 7.53
CA GLU A 5 -21.77 8.17 7.58
C GLU A 5 -20.29 8.44 7.81
N LEU A 6 -19.64 7.66 8.68
CA LEU A 6 -18.20 7.78 8.91
C LEU A 6 -17.40 7.49 7.64
N ILE A 7 -17.76 6.44 6.88
CA ILE A 7 -17.13 6.12 5.60
C ILE A 7 -17.40 7.22 4.56
N ARG A 8 -18.64 7.72 4.47
CA ARG A 8 -18.98 8.80 3.53
C ARG A 8 -18.21 10.09 3.83
N ASN A 9 -18.03 10.39 5.12
CA ASN A 9 -17.39 11.62 5.57
C ASN A 9 -15.88 11.47 5.80
N SER A 10 -15.31 10.26 5.72
CA SER A 10 -13.88 10.03 5.97
C SER A 10 -13.01 10.85 5.03
N ILE A 11 -13.36 10.93 3.75
CA ILE A 11 -12.67 11.75 2.75
C ILE A 11 -12.78 13.24 3.11
N LYS A 12 -13.94 13.72 3.57
CA LYS A 12 -14.11 15.12 4.01
C LYS A 12 -13.28 15.42 5.25
N ILE A 13 -13.21 14.48 6.19
CA ILE A 13 -12.38 14.58 7.40
C ILE A 13 -10.91 14.65 6.99
N LEU A 14 -10.46 13.82 6.06
CA LEU A 14 -9.08 13.84 5.56
C LEU A 14 -8.77 15.10 4.72
N ALA A 15 -9.68 15.54 3.86
CA ALA A 15 -9.52 16.71 2.98
C ALA A 15 -9.33 18.03 3.74
N LYS A 16 -9.93 18.15 4.93
CA LYS A 16 -9.68 19.30 5.82
C LYS A 16 -8.21 19.39 6.27
N HIS A 17 -7.45 18.29 6.20
CA HIS A 17 -6.05 18.25 6.62
C HIS A 17 -5.12 18.51 5.43
N LYS A 18 -4.41 19.66 5.52
CA LYS A 18 -3.33 20.10 4.62
C LYS A 18 -3.66 20.16 3.11
N VAL A 19 -4.93 20.27 2.72
CA VAL A 19 -5.35 20.39 1.29
C VAL A 19 -4.73 19.26 0.44
N THR A 20 -4.46 18.12 1.08
CA THR A 20 -3.74 17.00 0.47
C THR A 20 -4.72 16.07 -0.26
N PHE A 21 -6.01 16.14 0.12
CA PHE A 21 -7.12 15.38 -0.46
C PHE A 21 -8.21 16.34 -0.95
N ASN A 22 -8.80 16.06 -2.11
CA ASN A 22 -9.91 16.84 -2.68
C ASN A 22 -11.18 15.98 -2.73
N HIS A 23 -12.28 16.48 -2.17
CA HIS A 23 -13.57 15.79 -2.28
C HIS A 23 -14.18 16.03 -3.68
N VAL A 24 -14.58 14.97 -4.37
CA VAL A 24 -15.28 15.07 -5.67
C VAL A 24 -16.78 14.95 -5.42
N ASP A 25 -17.52 16.04 -5.54
CA ASP A 25 -18.95 16.13 -5.22
C ASP A 25 -19.89 15.48 -6.27
N ASP A 26 -19.38 15.14 -7.47
CA ASP A 26 -20.20 14.83 -8.67
C ASP A 26 -20.50 13.35 -8.98
N LYS A 27 -20.35 12.41 -8.03
CA LYS A 27 -20.83 11.02 -8.26
C LYS A 27 -22.32 10.90 -7.92
N LYS A 28 -23.18 11.12 -8.92
CA LYS A 28 -24.58 10.66 -8.90
C LYS A 28 -24.61 9.14 -9.14
N ASP A 29 -25.38 8.47 -8.29
CA ASP A 29 -25.75 7.05 -8.29
C ASP A 29 -24.73 6.05 -7.73
N ALA A 30 -25.02 5.62 -6.50
CA ALA A 30 -24.53 4.37 -5.95
C ALA A 30 -25.32 3.22 -6.59
N CYS A 31 -24.63 2.36 -7.34
CA CYS A 31 -25.20 1.11 -7.84
C CYS A 31 -25.79 0.31 -6.67
N SER A 32 -27.08 -0.01 -6.75
CA SER A 32 -27.82 -0.78 -5.75
C SER A 32 -27.30 -2.21 -5.68
N PHE A 33 -26.44 -2.53 -4.70
CA PHE A 33 -26.11 -3.91 -4.34
C PHE A 33 -26.08 -4.12 -2.83
N ARG A 34 -27.07 -4.89 -2.34
CA ARG A 34 -27.10 -5.53 -1.01
C ARG A 34 -26.12 -6.72 -1.03
N LEU A 35 -24.88 -6.54 -0.60
CA LEU A 35 -24.03 -7.53 0.10
C LEU A 35 -22.62 -6.95 0.28
N VAL A 36 -21.96 -7.36 1.36
CA VAL A 36 -20.54 -7.20 1.72
C VAL A 36 -19.60 -6.85 0.55
N TRP A 37 -18.87 -5.73 0.65
CA TRP A 37 -17.75 -5.44 -0.26
C TRP A 37 -16.45 -5.11 0.50
N LEU A 38 -15.58 -6.13 0.50
CA LEU A 38 -14.12 -6.10 0.60
C LEU A 38 -13.58 -5.82 -0.82
N VAL A 39 -12.51 -5.01 -0.92
CA VAL A 39 -11.59 -4.93 -2.08
C VAL A 39 -12.27 -4.65 -3.44
N HIS A 40 -12.40 -3.38 -3.85
CA HIS A 40 -12.46 -3.01 -5.28
C HIS A 40 -12.42 -1.50 -5.52
N LEU A 41 -11.28 -0.83 -5.27
CA LEU A 41 -11.11 0.57 -5.72
C LEU A 41 -9.63 0.97 -5.94
N GLY A 42 -8.86 0.06 -6.53
CA GLY A 42 -7.57 0.39 -7.18
C GLY A 42 -7.67 0.29 -8.70
N CYS A 43 -8.31 -0.76 -9.20
CA CYS A 43 -8.35 -1.06 -10.64
C CYS A 43 -9.37 -0.25 -11.46
N LEU A 44 -10.46 0.25 -10.86
CA LEU A 44 -11.53 0.94 -11.63
C LEU A 44 -11.25 2.43 -11.88
N LEU A 45 -10.34 3.02 -11.12
CA LEU A 45 -10.09 4.47 -11.14
C LEU A 45 -9.10 4.90 -12.23
N GLN A 46 -8.33 3.96 -12.76
CA GLN A 46 -7.49 4.19 -13.94
C GLN A 46 -8.30 4.44 -15.22
N ARG A 47 -9.62 4.14 -15.22
CA ARG A 47 -10.48 4.21 -16.40
C ARG A 47 -11.32 5.50 -16.50
N CYS A 48 -11.34 6.35 -15.48
CA CYS A 48 -12.05 7.64 -15.50
C CYS A 48 -11.05 8.81 -15.52
N ARG A 49 -11.06 9.53 -16.63
CA ARG A 49 -10.12 10.60 -17.00
C ARG A 49 -10.19 11.86 -16.13
N SER A 50 -9.02 12.50 -16.04
CA SER A 50 -8.79 13.95 -16.14
C SER A 50 -9.40 14.86 -15.06
N SER A 51 -8.69 15.04 -13.94
CA SER A 51 -8.16 16.35 -13.53
C SER A 51 -7.60 16.31 -12.10
N ARG A 52 -6.43 16.97 -11.94
CA ARG A 52 -5.84 17.54 -10.71
C ARG A 52 -5.45 16.58 -9.57
N ASN A 53 -4.12 16.53 -9.37
CA ASN A 53 -3.39 16.39 -8.09
C ASN A 53 -4.12 15.64 -6.97
N GLN A 54 -4.00 14.31 -6.94
CA GLN A 54 -4.34 13.50 -5.78
C GLN A 54 -3.07 13.00 -5.11
N THR A 55 -2.77 13.56 -3.95
CA THR A 55 -1.72 13.08 -3.05
C THR A 55 -2.39 12.30 -1.93
N GLY A 56 -2.44 10.96 -2.03
CA GLY A 56 -2.88 10.10 -0.94
C GLY A 56 -2.01 10.26 0.33
N PHE A 57 -2.37 9.60 1.42
CA PHE A 57 -1.52 9.48 2.63
C PHE A 57 -0.20 8.79 2.25
N ARG A 58 0.77 9.58 1.76
CA ARG A 58 2.02 9.08 1.19
C ARG A 58 3.05 8.94 2.29
N LYS A 59 3.44 7.68 2.54
CA LYS A 59 4.80 7.35 2.99
C LYS A 59 5.80 8.01 2.04
N ASP A 60 7.02 8.30 2.52
CA ASP A 60 7.97 9.00 1.67
C ASP A 60 8.26 8.13 0.44
N THR A 61 7.91 8.64 -0.74
CA THR A 61 7.86 7.86 -1.98
C THR A 61 8.37 8.72 -3.12
N TYR A 62 9.08 8.08 -4.05
CA TYR A 62 9.72 8.76 -5.17
C TYR A 62 9.36 8.08 -6.49
N ASN A 63 9.11 8.88 -7.52
CA ASN A 63 8.91 8.41 -8.88
C ASN A 63 10.05 8.97 -9.74
N GLU A 64 11.01 8.10 -10.06
CA GLU A 64 12.19 8.44 -10.87
C GLU A 64 11.85 8.86 -12.31
N PHE A 65 10.62 8.61 -12.75
CA PHE A 65 10.17 8.88 -14.12
C PHE A 65 9.23 10.07 -14.21
N GLN A 66 9.06 10.82 -13.12
CA GLN A 66 8.29 12.06 -13.10
C GLN A 66 9.25 13.26 -13.15
N THR A 67 9.33 13.92 -14.31
CA THR A 67 10.12 15.15 -14.51
C THR A 67 9.44 16.35 -13.84
N GLU A 68 10.19 17.18 -13.11
CA GLU A 68 9.66 18.44 -12.55
C GLU A 68 9.21 19.38 -13.69
N GLY A 69 7.90 19.55 -13.85
CA GLY A 69 7.32 20.59 -14.72
C GLY A 69 6.62 20.14 -16.01
N GLU A 70 6.55 18.85 -16.34
CA GLU A 70 5.85 18.41 -17.56
C GLU A 70 4.32 18.29 -17.37
N LYS A 71 3.58 18.96 -18.27
CA LYS A 71 2.11 18.86 -18.38
C LYS A 71 1.73 17.47 -18.88
N HIS A 72 0.74 16.89 -18.20
CA HIS A 72 0.31 15.50 -18.34
C HIS A 72 -0.16 15.17 -19.77
N SER A 73 0.65 14.43 -20.52
CA SER A 73 0.17 13.56 -21.60
C SER A 73 -0.09 12.18 -20.97
N GLY A 74 -1.36 11.75 -21.02
CA GLY A 74 -1.88 10.67 -20.19
C GLY A 74 -1.17 9.33 -20.36
N SER A 75 -0.46 8.89 -19.32
CA SER A 75 -0.37 7.47 -19.02
C SER A 75 -0.64 7.25 -17.54
N SER A 76 -1.63 6.41 -17.29
CA SER A 76 -1.91 5.71 -16.04
C SER A 76 -0.68 5.04 -15.40
N ASP A 77 0.40 4.87 -16.15
CA ASP A 77 1.43 3.87 -15.89
C ASP A 77 2.48 4.38 -14.90
N PHE A 78 2.62 5.70 -14.74
CA PHE A 78 3.58 6.29 -13.80
C PHE A 78 3.27 5.97 -12.34
N GLY A 79 2.01 5.71 -11.99
CA GLY A 79 1.64 5.33 -10.62
C GLY A 79 2.38 4.08 -10.14
N PHE A 80 2.61 3.14 -11.06
CA PHE A 80 3.23 1.85 -10.78
C PHE A 80 4.75 1.91 -10.59
N ALA A 81 5.38 3.01 -10.98
CA ALA A 81 6.81 3.25 -10.77
C ALA A 81 7.12 3.93 -9.43
N THR A 82 6.12 4.19 -8.58
CA THR A 82 6.33 4.83 -7.29
C THR A 82 7.04 3.89 -6.33
N ARG A 83 8.21 4.31 -5.80
CA ARG A 83 9.04 3.52 -4.89
C ARG A 83 9.04 4.09 -3.48
N LEU A 84 9.10 3.21 -2.47
CA LEU A 84 9.23 3.60 -1.07
C LEU A 84 10.63 4.17 -0.84
N ARG A 85 10.73 5.40 -0.35
CA ARG A 85 11.99 6.06 0.01
C ARG A 85 12.34 5.85 1.48
N ASP A 86 11.36 5.84 2.38
CA ASP A 86 11.57 5.61 3.80
C ASP A 86 10.40 4.79 4.36
N ILE A 87 10.67 3.94 5.35
CA ILE A 87 9.61 3.25 6.11
C ILE A 87 8.85 4.22 7.02
N LYS A 88 9.47 5.37 7.35
CA LYS A 88 8.91 6.44 8.17
C LYS A 88 7.99 7.37 7.37
N GLU A 89 7.13 8.10 8.09
CA GLU A 89 6.28 9.10 7.46
C GLU A 89 7.10 10.25 6.85
N ASN A 90 6.59 10.75 5.72
CA ASN A 90 7.14 11.93 5.06
C ASN A 90 6.96 13.17 5.96
N VAL A 91 7.81 14.19 5.77
CA VAL A 91 7.77 15.47 6.47
C VAL A 91 6.39 16.12 6.55
N LYS A 92 5.51 15.89 5.57
CA LYS A 92 4.11 16.37 5.58
C LYS A 92 3.28 15.87 6.77
N PHE A 93 3.61 14.68 7.28
CA PHE A 93 2.87 14.00 8.34
C PHE A 93 3.65 13.92 9.67
N ARG A 94 4.93 14.31 9.69
CA ARG A 94 5.72 14.40 10.95
C ARG A 94 5.17 15.47 11.88
N TYR A 95 4.77 16.61 11.30
CA TYR A 95 4.18 17.73 12.02
C TYR A 95 2.92 18.20 11.28
N LEU A 96 1.76 17.87 11.86
CA LEU A 96 0.46 18.39 11.44
C LEU A 96 0.39 19.88 11.85
N ASN A 97 -0.37 20.70 11.11
CA ASN A 97 -0.28 22.16 11.29
C ASN A 97 -0.74 22.57 12.69
N SER A 98 -0.15 23.62 13.26
CA SER A 98 -0.38 24.11 14.64
C SER A 98 -1.81 24.60 14.94
N THR A 99 -2.68 24.66 13.93
CA THR A 99 -4.10 25.01 14.05
C THR A 99 -5.01 23.80 14.27
N ASP A 100 -4.48 22.58 14.15
CA ASP A 100 -5.23 21.34 14.29
C ASP A 100 -5.24 20.86 15.76
N GLU A 101 -6.24 20.07 16.16
CA GLU A 101 -6.39 19.50 17.53
C GLU A 101 -5.28 18.47 17.88
N TYR A 102 -4.34 18.24 16.96
CA TYR A 102 -3.25 17.28 17.04
C TYR A 102 -2.07 17.75 16.17
N SER A 103 -0.86 17.43 16.61
CA SER A 103 0.40 17.83 16.00
C SER A 103 1.18 16.66 15.36
N THR A 104 0.84 15.42 15.73
CA THR A 104 1.53 14.20 15.25
C THR A 104 0.56 13.12 14.76
N LEU A 105 1.06 12.14 13.99
CA LEU A 105 0.26 10.98 13.57
C LEU A 105 -0.32 10.16 14.72
N PRO A 106 0.43 9.84 15.80
CA PRO A 106 -0.14 9.15 16.95
C PRO A 106 -1.29 9.92 17.60
N GLU A 107 -1.16 11.23 17.75
CA GLU A 107 -2.23 12.09 18.28
C GLU A 107 -3.45 12.07 17.37
N PHE A 108 -3.24 12.16 16.05
CA PHE A 108 -4.32 12.05 15.07
C PHE A 108 -5.03 10.70 15.15
N PHE A 109 -4.28 9.59 15.24
CA PHE A 109 -4.86 8.26 15.38
C PHE A 109 -5.65 8.11 16.68
N ASN A 110 -5.14 8.66 17.79
CA ASN A 110 -5.86 8.68 19.05
C ASN A 110 -7.15 9.52 18.97
N PHE A 111 -7.09 10.68 18.30
CA PHE A 111 -8.26 11.49 18.00
C PHE A 111 -9.29 10.69 17.19
N LEU A 112 -8.88 9.99 16.13
CA LEU A 112 -9.79 9.17 15.33
C LEU A 112 -10.47 8.07 16.16
N LYS A 113 -9.70 7.38 17.01
CA LYS A 113 -10.23 6.33 17.92
C LYS A 113 -11.22 6.91 18.92
N THR A 114 -10.90 8.05 19.52
CA THR A 114 -11.72 8.69 20.56
C THR A 114 -12.97 9.36 19.99
N ARG A 115 -12.81 10.18 18.95
CA ARG A 115 -13.89 10.97 18.35
C ARG A 115 -14.91 10.11 17.61
N TYR A 116 -14.44 9.09 16.89
CA TYR A 116 -15.28 8.29 16.00
C TYR A 116 -15.50 6.86 16.51
N GLY A 117 -14.91 6.48 17.65
CA GLY A 117 -15.04 5.13 18.20
C GLY A 117 -14.38 4.05 17.35
N LEU A 118 -13.35 4.41 16.56
CA LEU A 118 -12.62 3.43 15.75
C LEU A 118 -11.86 2.47 16.66
N LYS A 119 -12.02 1.16 16.40
CA LYS A 119 -11.34 0.11 17.18
C LYS A 119 -9.92 -0.17 16.67
N CYS A 120 -9.72 -0.09 15.36
CA CYS A 120 -8.47 -0.45 14.72
C CYS A 120 -8.16 0.53 13.59
N ILE A 121 -6.88 0.83 13.43
CA ILE A 121 -6.31 1.58 12.31
C ILE A 121 -5.40 0.63 11.56
N TYR A 122 -5.70 0.42 10.27
CA TYR A 122 -4.90 -0.42 9.39
C TYR A 122 -4.11 0.43 8.42
N MET A 123 -2.85 0.06 8.19
CA MET A 123 -2.01 0.71 7.19
C MET A 123 -1.84 -0.16 5.96
N TRP A 124 -1.95 0.45 4.78
CA TRP A 124 -1.66 -0.25 3.53
C TRP A 124 -0.16 -0.19 3.17
N HIS A 125 0.31 -1.27 2.53
CA HIS A 125 1.50 -1.26 1.70
C HIS A 125 1.47 -2.38 0.67
N ALA A 126 2.28 -2.27 -0.38
CA ALA A 126 2.57 -3.40 -1.26
C ALA A 126 3.48 -4.41 -0.57
N ILE A 127 3.50 -5.66 -1.01
CA ILE A 127 4.43 -6.68 -0.51
C ILE A 127 5.89 -6.19 -0.59
N LEU A 128 6.26 -5.46 -1.64
CA LEU A 128 7.60 -4.88 -1.82
C LEU A 128 7.75 -3.47 -1.20
N GLY A 129 6.83 -3.04 -0.33
CA GLY A 129 6.81 -1.72 0.29
C GLY A 129 5.92 -0.71 -0.45
N CYS A 130 6.14 -0.52 -1.76
CA CYS A 130 5.28 0.27 -2.65
C CYS A 130 5.07 -0.44 -4.00
N TRP A 131 4.27 0.12 -4.90
CA TRP A 131 4.00 -0.46 -6.23
C TRP A 131 5.29 -0.78 -7.00
N GLY A 132 6.21 0.18 -7.08
CA GLY A 132 7.53 0.00 -7.72
C GLY A 132 8.59 -0.57 -6.78
N GLY A 133 8.20 -1.10 -5.62
CA GLY A 133 9.11 -1.60 -4.59
C GLY A 133 9.73 -0.49 -3.74
N VAL A 134 10.95 -0.73 -3.26
CA VAL A 134 11.75 0.23 -2.47
C VAL A 134 12.72 0.99 -3.37
N LEU A 135 13.10 2.22 -3.02
CA LEU A 135 13.99 3.04 -3.84
C LEU A 135 15.45 2.60 -3.63
N PRO A 136 16.15 2.09 -4.66
CA PRO A 136 17.52 1.59 -4.49
C PRO A 136 18.54 2.66 -4.05
N SER A 137 18.32 3.90 -4.48
CA SER A 137 19.17 5.06 -4.17
C SER A 137 18.84 5.72 -2.81
N SER A 138 17.87 5.20 -2.06
CA SER A 138 17.51 5.78 -0.76
C SER A 138 18.49 5.38 0.33
N GLU A 139 19.16 6.37 0.92
CA GLU A 139 20.05 6.21 2.06
C GLU A 139 19.35 5.49 3.25
N ALA A 140 18.08 5.83 3.49
CA ALA A 140 17.29 5.23 4.58
C ALA A 140 17.04 3.72 4.39
N LEU A 141 17.14 3.22 3.16
CA LEU A 141 16.85 1.82 2.81
C LEU A 141 18.09 1.04 2.34
N THR A 142 19.27 1.69 2.25
CA THR A 142 20.53 1.07 1.81
C THR A 142 20.87 -0.19 2.61
N LYS A 143 20.53 -0.24 3.91
CA LYS A 143 20.79 -1.39 4.77
C LYS A 143 20.08 -2.69 4.34
N TYR A 144 19.01 -2.57 3.55
CA TYR A 144 18.28 -3.71 2.98
C TYR A 144 18.80 -4.11 1.59
N SER A 145 19.85 -3.45 1.12
CA SER A 145 20.52 -3.67 -0.17
C SER A 145 19.56 -3.84 -1.36
N PRO A 146 18.60 -2.91 -1.54
CA PRO A 146 17.65 -2.98 -2.63
C PRO A 146 18.29 -2.96 -4.02
N LYS A 147 17.77 -3.77 -4.94
CA LYS A 147 18.20 -3.85 -6.35
C LYS A 147 17.01 -3.69 -7.28
N LEU A 148 17.23 -3.00 -8.39
CA LEU A 148 16.22 -2.89 -9.44
C LEU A 148 16.14 -4.20 -10.23
N VAL A 149 14.95 -4.80 -10.25
CA VAL A 149 14.64 -6.03 -10.99
C VAL A 149 13.54 -5.73 -11.98
N TYR A 150 13.64 -6.29 -13.18
CA TYR A 150 12.64 -6.12 -14.24
C TYR A 150 11.87 -7.44 -14.41
N PRO A 151 10.62 -7.49 -13.94
CA PRO A 151 9.75 -8.65 -14.13
C PRO A 151 9.59 -9.03 -15.59
N ILE A 152 9.58 -10.33 -15.86
CA ILE A 152 9.26 -10.88 -17.18
C ILE A 152 7.90 -11.56 -17.06
N GLN A 153 6.91 -11.07 -17.80
CA GLN A 153 5.60 -11.70 -17.85
C GLN A 153 5.67 -13.03 -18.61
N SER A 154 5.03 -14.07 -18.09
CA SER A 154 5.00 -15.37 -18.75
C SER A 154 4.14 -15.31 -20.03
N PRO A 155 4.45 -16.12 -21.07
CA PRO A 155 3.63 -16.16 -22.28
C PRO A 155 2.14 -16.44 -22.00
N GLY A 156 1.84 -17.27 -21.00
CA GLY A 156 0.47 -17.55 -20.57
C GLY A 156 -0.25 -16.35 -19.96
N ASN A 157 0.45 -15.52 -19.17
CA ASN A 157 -0.11 -14.28 -18.62
C ASN A 157 -0.45 -13.30 -19.75
N VAL A 158 0.51 -13.11 -20.66
CA VAL A 158 0.39 -12.22 -21.82
C VAL A 158 -0.74 -12.64 -22.77
N ALA A 159 -0.94 -13.94 -22.97
CA ALA A 159 -1.97 -14.46 -23.85
C ALA A 159 -3.40 -14.34 -23.27
N ASN A 160 -3.54 -14.25 -21.94
CA ASN A 160 -4.85 -14.15 -21.29
C ASN A 160 -5.34 -12.70 -21.21
N VAL A 161 -4.68 -11.86 -20.40
CA VAL A 161 -5.02 -10.44 -20.24
C VAL A 161 -3.74 -9.68 -19.94
N ARG A 162 -3.45 -8.65 -20.75
CA ARG A 162 -2.43 -7.65 -20.43
C ARG A 162 -2.98 -6.67 -19.40
N ASP A 163 -2.28 -6.58 -18.28
CA ASP A 163 -2.64 -5.71 -17.17
C ASP A 163 -1.71 -4.47 -17.17
N VAL A 164 -2.31 -3.28 -17.12
CA VAL A 164 -1.57 -2.01 -17.15
C VAL A 164 -0.60 -1.84 -15.98
N ALA A 165 -0.89 -2.46 -14.83
CA ALA A 165 0.02 -2.43 -13.69
C ALA A 165 1.23 -3.34 -13.95
N MET A 166 1.01 -4.53 -14.49
CA MET A 166 2.09 -5.44 -14.87
C MET A 166 2.97 -4.87 -15.99
N ASP A 167 2.38 -4.23 -17.00
CA ASP A 167 3.13 -3.57 -18.07
C ASP A 167 3.95 -2.38 -17.54
N GLY A 168 3.39 -1.59 -16.61
CA GLY A 168 4.13 -0.54 -15.92
C GLY A 168 5.30 -1.09 -15.09
N ILE A 169 5.07 -2.15 -14.33
CA ILE A 169 6.10 -2.80 -13.51
C ILE A 169 7.22 -3.42 -14.36
N GLU A 170 6.88 -4.07 -15.48
CA GLU A 170 7.86 -4.61 -16.44
C GLU A 170 8.69 -3.50 -17.07
N LYS A 171 8.06 -2.38 -17.46
CA LYS A 171 8.73 -1.24 -18.08
C LYS A 171 9.66 -0.49 -17.12
N TYR A 172 9.19 -0.23 -15.90
CA TYR A 172 9.87 0.66 -14.96
C TYR A 172 10.74 -0.08 -13.95
N GLY A 173 10.56 -1.40 -13.79
CA GLY A 173 11.25 -2.24 -12.82
C GLY A 173 10.80 -2.00 -11.38
N MET A 174 11.12 -2.94 -10.51
CA MET A 174 10.82 -2.88 -9.09
C MET A 174 12.10 -2.90 -8.26
N GLY A 175 12.17 -2.06 -7.23
CA GLY A 175 13.23 -2.19 -6.25
C GLY A 175 12.90 -3.32 -5.28
N VAL A 176 13.64 -4.42 -5.43
CA VAL A 176 13.49 -5.63 -4.65
C VAL A 176 14.55 -5.63 -3.55
N ILE A 177 14.12 -5.87 -2.31
CA ILE A 177 15.00 -6.00 -1.15
C ILE A 177 15.85 -7.27 -1.30
N ASP A 178 17.10 -7.23 -0.83
CA ASP A 178 17.92 -8.44 -0.79
C ASP A 178 17.16 -9.54 -0.01
N PRO A 179 17.00 -10.77 -0.56
CA PRO A 179 16.17 -11.78 0.09
C PRO A 179 16.55 -12.06 1.55
N GLU A 180 17.84 -12.04 1.88
CA GLU A 180 18.32 -12.31 3.24
C GLU A 180 18.00 -11.15 4.22
N LYS A 181 17.56 -10.01 3.70
CA LYS A 181 17.18 -8.80 4.46
C LYS A 181 15.67 -8.59 4.57
N ILE A 182 14.84 -9.45 3.96
CA ILE A 182 13.38 -9.30 3.96
C ILE A 182 12.79 -9.32 5.37
N SER A 183 13.22 -10.24 6.24
CA SER A 183 12.71 -10.32 7.62
C SER A 183 13.10 -9.08 8.44
N GLU A 184 14.32 -8.58 8.26
CA GLU A 184 14.78 -7.34 8.89
C GLU A 184 13.92 -6.15 8.45
N PHE A 185 13.67 -6.02 7.14
CA PHE A 185 12.81 -4.98 6.58
C PHE A 185 11.41 -4.98 7.18
N TYR A 186 10.72 -6.14 7.22
CA TYR A 186 9.38 -6.20 7.79
C TYR A 186 9.36 -5.98 9.29
N SER A 187 10.34 -6.51 10.03
CA SER A 187 10.46 -6.28 11.47
C SER A 187 10.52 -4.78 11.76
N ASP A 188 11.40 -4.05 11.07
CA ASP A 188 11.56 -2.61 11.28
C ASP A 188 10.35 -1.81 10.82
N TYR A 189 9.80 -2.15 9.65
CA TYR A 189 8.66 -1.46 9.09
C TYR A 189 7.41 -1.61 9.97
N HIS A 190 7.10 -2.82 10.42
CA HIS A 190 5.93 -3.09 11.24
C HIS A 190 6.11 -2.65 12.68
N CYS A 191 7.34 -2.73 13.23
CA CYS A 191 7.67 -2.14 14.53
C CYS A 191 7.43 -0.64 14.53
N TYR A 192 7.87 0.05 13.48
CA TYR A 192 7.61 1.47 13.31
C TYR A 192 6.11 1.78 13.23
N LEU A 193 5.37 1.08 12.37
CA LEU A 193 3.92 1.28 12.25
C LEU A 193 3.19 1.07 13.58
N ALA A 194 3.53 0.02 14.32
CA ALA A 194 2.97 -0.23 15.65
C ALA A 194 3.33 0.89 16.64
N SER A 195 4.57 1.40 16.58
CA SER A 195 5.04 2.49 17.45
C SER A 195 4.26 3.80 17.28
N ILE A 196 3.72 4.06 16.08
CA ILE A 196 2.89 5.24 15.81
C ILE A 196 1.39 4.98 15.99
N GLY A 197 0.98 3.81 16.50
CA GLY A 197 -0.41 3.50 16.86
C GLY A 197 -1.24 2.79 15.78
N VAL A 198 -0.60 2.23 14.75
CA VAL A 198 -1.25 1.35 13.76
C VAL A 198 -1.52 -0.02 14.41
N ASP A 199 -2.74 -0.54 14.24
CA ASP A 199 -3.17 -1.80 14.86
C ASP A 199 -3.05 -3.01 13.93
N GLY A 200 -2.80 -2.80 12.63
CA GLY A 200 -2.69 -3.86 11.63
C GLY A 200 -2.31 -3.36 10.25
N VAL A 201 -2.12 -4.29 9.32
CA VAL A 201 -1.73 -3.96 7.94
C VAL A 201 -2.60 -4.65 6.90
N LYS A 202 -2.84 -3.95 5.78
CA LYS A 202 -3.29 -4.57 4.53
C LYS A 202 -2.10 -4.63 3.59
N VAL A 203 -1.71 -5.84 3.21
CA VAL A 203 -0.58 -6.08 2.30
C VAL A 203 -1.11 -6.55 0.95
N ASP A 204 -0.81 -5.78 -0.07
CA ASP A 204 -1.36 -5.92 -1.42
C ASP A 204 -0.27 -6.25 -2.44
N ILE A 205 -0.67 -6.52 -3.68
CA ILE A 205 0.24 -6.86 -4.79
C ILE A 205 1.13 -8.08 -4.46
N GLN A 206 0.64 -9.03 -3.64
CA GLN A 206 1.46 -10.17 -3.21
C GLN A 206 1.84 -11.09 -4.39
N ASN A 207 0.99 -11.18 -5.41
CA ASN A 207 1.21 -11.98 -6.60
C ASN A 207 2.50 -11.62 -7.34
N VAL A 208 2.97 -10.37 -7.23
CA VAL A 208 4.15 -9.89 -7.96
C VAL A 208 5.43 -10.63 -7.56
N VAL A 209 5.47 -11.29 -6.40
CA VAL A 209 6.64 -12.06 -5.97
C VAL A 209 6.97 -13.19 -6.95
N GLU A 210 5.99 -13.73 -7.68
CA GLU A 210 6.24 -14.78 -8.68
C GLU A 210 7.15 -14.32 -9.82
N THR A 211 7.17 -13.03 -10.12
CA THR A 211 7.89 -12.48 -11.27
C THR A 211 9.33 -12.06 -10.97
N ILE A 212 9.73 -12.09 -9.69
CA ILE A 212 11.05 -11.66 -9.21
C ILE A 212 11.87 -12.80 -8.59
N GLY A 213 11.48 -14.06 -8.86
CA GLY A 213 12.15 -15.26 -8.36
C GLY A 213 13.52 -15.56 -8.98
N SER A 214 13.80 -14.99 -10.17
CA SER A 214 15.00 -15.29 -10.94
C SER A 214 16.27 -14.86 -10.20
N GLY A 215 17.28 -15.72 -10.17
CA GLY A 215 18.54 -15.47 -9.45
C GLY A 215 18.50 -15.72 -7.94
N TYR A 216 17.32 -15.99 -7.36
CA TYR A 216 17.15 -16.14 -5.90
C TYR A 216 16.62 -17.51 -5.45
N GLY A 217 16.81 -18.55 -6.29
CA GLY A 217 16.30 -19.89 -6.02
C GLY A 217 14.84 -20.12 -6.46
N GLY A 218 14.31 -19.21 -7.29
CA GLY A 218 12.99 -19.33 -7.90
C GLY A 218 11.85 -18.76 -7.06
N ARG A 219 10.67 -18.65 -7.70
CA ARG A 219 9.47 -18.04 -7.11
C ARG A 219 9.01 -18.69 -5.80
N VAL A 220 9.20 -20.01 -5.65
CA VAL A 220 8.80 -20.74 -4.43
C VAL A 220 9.61 -20.28 -3.23
N ARG A 221 10.93 -20.16 -3.39
CA ARG A 221 11.83 -19.68 -2.31
C ARG A 221 11.59 -18.20 -2.03
N MET A 222 11.46 -17.37 -3.05
CA MET A 222 11.19 -15.94 -2.84
C MET A 222 9.86 -15.68 -2.13
N THR A 223 8.79 -16.36 -2.55
CA THR A 223 7.48 -16.30 -1.86
C THR A 223 7.61 -16.76 -0.41
N ALA A 224 8.38 -17.82 -0.15
CA ALA A 224 8.65 -18.27 1.23
C ALA A 224 9.23 -17.16 2.11
N MET A 225 10.27 -16.48 1.62
CA MET A 225 11.00 -15.48 2.40
C MET A 225 10.13 -14.26 2.68
N TYR A 226 9.40 -13.77 1.67
CA TYR A 226 8.45 -12.66 1.85
C TYR A 226 7.33 -13.00 2.82
N LEU A 227 6.69 -14.16 2.68
CA LEU A 227 5.58 -14.53 3.56
C LEU A 227 6.05 -14.80 4.98
N ASN A 228 7.18 -15.48 5.17
CA ASN A 228 7.73 -15.71 6.51
C ASN A 228 8.08 -14.40 7.21
N GLY A 229 8.84 -13.51 6.55
CA GLY A 229 9.21 -12.22 7.12
C GLY A 229 7.99 -11.35 7.45
N LEU A 230 6.98 -11.37 6.57
CA LEU A 230 5.72 -10.67 6.79
C LEU A 230 4.96 -11.22 8.00
N GLU A 231 4.75 -12.53 8.06
CA GLU A 231 3.94 -13.17 9.11
C GLU A 231 4.61 -13.08 10.47
N GLU A 232 5.94 -13.22 10.53
CA GLU A 232 6.71 -13.02 11.77
C GLU A 232 6.59 -11.58 12.28
N ALA A 233 6.77 -10.60 11.39
CA ALA A 233 6.66 -9.19 11.76
C ALA A 233 5.25 -8.81 12.22
N VAL A 234 4.20 -9.33 11.56
CA VAL A 234 2.82 -9.11 12.00
C VAL A 234 2.57 -9.73 13.37
N SER A 235 2.96 -11.00 13.56
CA SER A 235 2.75 -11.70 14.82
C SER A 235 3.45 -11.02 15.99
N LYS A 236 4.60 -10.39 15.74
CA LYS A 236 5.39 -9.67 16.75
C LYS A 236 4.79 -8.30 17.10
N ASN A 237 4.28 -7.56 16.11
CA ASN A 237 3.97 -6.14 16.27
C ASN A 237 2.47 -5.84 16.40
N PHE A 238 1.59 -6.67 15.85
CA PHE A 238 0.16 -6.41 15.82
C PHE A 238 -0.62 -7.49 16.59
N ARG A 239 -1.50 -7.04 17.49
CA ARG A 239 -2.36 -7.93 18.29
C ARG A 239 -3.24 -8.78 17.36
N ASN A 240 -3.55 -10.01 17.78
CA ASN A 240 -4.48 -10.92 17.08
C ASN A 240 -4.13 -11.22 15.60
N ASN A 241 -2.86 -11.11 15.19
CA ASN A 241 -2.43 -11.36 13.82
C ASN A 241 -3.20 -10.50 12.79
N ASN A 242 -3.28 -9.19 13.07
CA ASN A 242 -4.04 -8.21 12.29
C ASN A 242 -3.42 -7.94 10.89
N LEU A 243 -3.56 -8.90 9.99
CA LEU A 243 -3.09 -8.86 8.60
C LEU A 243 -4.23 -9.13 7.63
N ILE A 244 -4.41 -8.23 6.66
CA ILE A 244 -5.30 -8.42 5.52
C ILE A 244 -4.42 -8.68 4.29
N CYS A 245 -4.56 -9.86 3.70
CA CYS A 245 -3.85 -10.21 2.47
C CYS A 245 -4.70 -9.88 1.24
N SER A 246 -4.11 -9.18 0.27
CA SER A 246 -4.78 -8.73 -0.95
C SER A 246 -3.90 -9.05 -2.15
N MET A 247 -4.53 -9.37 -3.29
CA MET A 247 -3.85 -9.85 -4.50
C MET A 247 -2.84 -10.96 -4.20
N CYS A 248 -3.27 -12.00 -3.48
CA CYS A 248 -2.44 -13.14 -3.03
C CYS A 248 -2.93 -14.48 -3.60
N HIS A 249 -3.54 -14.45 -4.78
CA HIS A 249 -4.19 -15.58 -5.45
C HIS A 249 -3.22 -16.52 -6.17
N ASN A 250 -1.92 -16.32 -5.99
CA ASN A 250 -0.90 -17.08 -6.65
C ASN A 250 -0.69 -18.46 -5.99
N THR A 251 -0.22 -19.44 -6.76
CA THR A 251 -0.17 -20.84 -6.31
C THR A 251 0.79 -21.04 -5.14
N ASP A 252 1.93 -20.35 -5.18
CA ASP A 252 2.96 -20.44 -4.14
C ASP A 252 2.46 -19.91 -2.78
N SER A 253 1.64 -18.85 -2.81
CA SER A 253 0.97 -18.33 -1.62
C SER A 253 -0.09 -19.31 -1.16
N LEU A 254 -0.91 -19.85 -2.07
CA LEU A 254 -1.98 -20.82 -1.76
C LEU A 254 -1.46 -22.04 -0.99
N PHE A 255 -0.37 -22.64 -1.47
CA PHE A 255 0.22 -23.81 -0.81
C PHE A 255 0.90 -23.50 0.52
N ARG A 256 1.10 -22.23 0.86
CA ARG A 256 1.72 -21.78 2.11
C ARG A 256 0.75 -21.19 3.13
N PHE A 257 -0.57 -21.24 2.89
CA PHE A 257 -1.56 -20.78 3.89
C PHE A 257 -1.57 -21.70 5.12
N VAL A 258 -0.67 -21.45 6.07
CA VAL A 258 -0.63 -22.19 7.35
C VAL A 258 -1.40 -21.43 8.43
N ARG A 259 -1.47 -20.09 8.42
CA ARG A 259 -2.13 -19.27 9.47
C ARG A 259 -2.65 -17.88 9.03
N ARG A 260 -3.73 -17.80 8.23
CA ARG A 260 -4.34 -16.49 7.89
C ARG A 260 -5.81 -16.39 8.33
N LEU A 261 -6.13 -15.29 9.03
CA LEU A 261 -7.49 -14.94 9.42
C LEU A 261 -8.18 -14.16 8.28
N PHE A 262 -9.40 -14.59 7.94
CA PHE A 262 -10.36 -13.75 7.25
C PHE A 262 -11.01 -12.84 8.30
N LEU A 263 -10.71 -11.54 8.28
CA LEU A 263 -11.23 -10.62 9.30
C LEU A 263 -12.61 -10.07 8.96
N HIS A 264 -13.52 -10.28 9.90
CA HIS A 264 -14.84 -9.67 10.05
C HIS A 264 -14.72 -8.20 10.46
N LYS A 265 -15.45 -7.31 9.77
CA LYS A 265 -15.75 -5.91 10.14
C LYS A 265 -14.54 -5.06 10.58
N THR A 266 -13.59 -4.83 9.67
CA THR A 266 -12.52 -3.84 9.84
C THR A 266 -12.75 -2.67 8.87
N VAL A 267 -12.76 -1.44 9.38
CA VAL A 267 -12.69 -0.23 8.53
C VAL A 267 -11.24 -0.07 8.10
N LEU A 268 -11.01 -0.26 6.81
CA LEU A 268 -9.75 0.03 6.18
C LEU A 268 -9.68 1.54 5.96
N LEU A 269 -8.76 2.24 6.66
CA LEU A 269 -8.43 3.61 6.30
C LEU A 269 -7.58 3.56 5.02
N TYR A 270 -8.27 3.66 3.90
CA TYR A 270 -7.66 3.94 2.62
C TYR A 270 -8.01 5.36 2.22
N ALA A 271 -6.98 6.16 2.02
CA ALA A 271 -7.10 7.46 1.40
C ALA A 271 -6.81 7.32 -0.10
N LEU A 272 -7.87 7.13 -0.88
CA LEU A 272 -7.99 7.20 -2.35
C LEU A 272 -9.47 7.58 -2.58
N GLU A 273 -9.90 8.62 -3.27
CA GLU A 273 -9.33 9.51 -4.31
C GLU A 273 -9.45 10.96 -3.87
#